data_AF-A0A6G9FJ35-F1
#
_entry.id   AF-A0A6G9FJ35-F1
#
_cell.length_a   1.000
_cell.length_b   1.000
_cell.length_c   1.000
_cell.angle_alpha   90.00
_cell.angle_beta   90.00
_cell.angle_gamma   90.00
#
_symmetry.space_group_name_H-M   'P 1'
#
loop_
_entity.id
_entity.type
_entity.pdbx_description
1 polymer ?
#
loop_
_entity_poly.entity_id
_entity_poly.type
_entity_poly.pdbx_seq_one_letter_code
_entity_poly.pdbx_strand_id
1 'polypeptide(L)'
;MKRLAPTVTGVAAVLVSLPFVAGCGTVVGDAPDATPTRVTSSAPDIDHEARVKAAKAAHDRKFPEVAKVCADAPAKPSEEPSPIESPTDPWARRVAENHAYKQQVRMDADARCRGDAHARRINAGLEGVHDEKALRSALGRLGYPPETVDVYETGAAPGFTFSIPDAGPCITGTLTDPAEIEAHGHYVEGGCREPKGGH
;
A
#
# COMPACT_ATOMS: atom_id res chain seq x y z
N MET A 1 -21.97 5.00 -50.66
CA MET A 1 -21.29 6.15 -51.30
C MET A 1 -22.00 7.44 -50.89
N LYS A 2 -21.38 8.25 -50.03
CA LYS A 2 -21.32 9.73 -50.10
C LYS A 2 -20.43 10.21 -48.95
N ARG A 3 -19.28 10.76 -49.33
CA ARG A 3 -18.28 11.41 -48.48
C ARG A 3 -18.75 12.84 -48.20
N LEU A 4 -18.31 13.41 -47.08
CA LEU A 4 -17.93 14.83 -46.93
C LEU A 4 -17.14 15.00 -45.63
N ALA A 5 -15.92 15.51 -45.78
CA ALA A 5 -15.05 16.16 -44.80
C ALA A 5 -14.58 17.48 -45.47
N PRO A 6 -13.73 18.34 -44.87
CA PRO A 6 -13.49 18.72 -43.48
C PRO A 6 -13.68 20.25 -43.29
N THR A 7 -13.39 20.82 -42.12
CA THR A 7 -13.11 22.26 -41.99
C THR A 7 -11.96 22.49 -41.01
N VAL A 8 -10.96 23.23 -41.48
CA VAL A 8 -9.71 23.64 -40.81
C VAL A 8 -9.65 25.15 -40.85
N THR A 9 -9.38 25.82 -39.71
CA THR A 9 -8.54 27.04 -39.49
C THR A 9 -8.87 27.60 -38.09
N GLY A 10 -7.97 28.15 -37.27
CA GLY A 10 -6.60 28.58 -37.48
C GLY A 10 -5.89 28.94 -36.15
N VAL A 11 -4.63 29.32 -36.30
CA VAL A 11 -3.50 29.39 -35.37
C VAL A 11 -3.48 30.65 -34.48
N ALA A 12 -2.95 30.55 -33.26
CA ALA A 12 -2.09 31.58 -32.67
C ALA A 12 -1.10 30.97 -31.66
N ALA A 13 0.19 31.12 -31.95
CA ALA A 13 1.32 30.74 -31.13
C ALA A 13 1.65 31.84 -30.10
N VAL A 14 2.11 31.44 -28.91
CA VAL A 14 2.99 32.28 -28.07
C VAL A 14 4.17 31.43 -27.62
N LEU A 15 5.33 31.77 -28.17
CA LEU A 15 6.67 31.39 -27.73
C LEU A 15 7.05 32.24 -26.50
N VAL A 16 7.50 31.61 -25.42
CA VAL A 16 8.54 32.21 -24.55
C VAL A 16 9.55 31.12 -24.15
N SER A 17 10.80 31.51 -24.30
CA SER A 17 12.01 30.71 -24.41
C SER A 17 12.74 30.49 -23.07
N LEU A 18 13.24 29.26 -22.86
CA LEU A 18 14.63 28.91 -22.49
C LEU A 18 15.17 29.36 -21.08
N PRO A 19 16.40 28.99 -20.66
CA PRO A 19 16.69 27.81 -19.84
C PRO A 19 17.51 28.16 -18.57
N PHE A 20 17.18 27.65 -17.39
CA PHE A 20 18.11 27.80 -16.25
C PHE A 20 19.22 26.74 -16.32
N VAL A 21 20.36 27.24 -16.78
CA VAL A 21 21.68 26.62 -16.79
C VAL A 21 22.16 26.35 -15.36
N ALA A 22 22.95 25.27 -15.27
CA ALA A 22 23.62 24.67 -14.13
C ALA A 22 24.21 25.61 -13.06
N GLY A 23 24.23 25.09 -11.83
CA GLY A 23 25.00 25.62 -10.72
C GLY A 23 25.60 24.53 -9.82
N CYS A 24 26.31 23.55 -10.39
CA CYS A 24 27.29 22.76 -9.62
C CYS A 24 28.62 23.52 -9.61
N GLY A 25 28.73 24.51 -8.72
CA GLY A 25 29.99 25.19 -8.46
C GLY A 25 30.73 24.51 -7.31
N THR A 26 31.66 23.61 -7.59
CA THR A 26 32.74 23.29 -6.64
C THR A 26 33.75 24.43 -6.68
N VAL A 27 33.66 25.33 -5.71
CA VAL A 27 34.73 26.29 -5.42
C VAL A 27 35.67 25.59 -4.45
N VAL A 28 36.81 25.08 -4.95
CA VAL A 28 37.94 24.76 -4.07
C VAL A 28 38.68 26.07 -3.86
N GLY A 29 38.25 26.83 -2.87
CA GLY A 29 38.98 27.98 -2.34
C GLY A 29 39.81 27.52 -1.16
N ASP A 30 41.13 27.40 -1.36
CA ASP A 30 42.09 27.39 -0.26
C ASP A 30 42.07 28.79 0.38
N ALA A 31 41.32 28.92 1.48
CA ALA A 31 41.41 30.03 2.40
C ALA A 31 41.54 29.47 3.82
N PRO A 32 42.66 29.69 4.52
CA PRO A 32 42.72 29.44 5.95
C PRO A 32 41.84 30.49 6.65
N ASP A 33 41.07 30.06 7.66
CA ASP A 33 40.14 30.86 8.49
C ASP A 33 38.72 31.12 7.97
N ALA A 34 38.07 30.12 7.38
CA ALA A 34 36.60 30.06 7.33
C ALA A 34 36.07 28.94 8.24
N THR A 35 35.51 29.32 9.40
CA THR A 35 34.73 28.42 10.24
C THR A 35 33.60 27.81 9.39
N PRO A 36 33.43 26.48 9.33
CA PRO A 36 32.38 25.88 8.52
C PRO A 36 31.02 26.24 9.13
N THR A 37 30.32 27.20 8.54
CA THR A 37 28.91 27.45 8.82
C THR A 37 28.13 26.23 8.36
N ARG A 38 27.81 25.36 9.31
CA ARG A 38 26.95 24.20 9.15
C ARG A 38 25.59 24.69 8.63
N VAL A 39 25.36 24.55 7.33
CA VAL A 39 24.01 24.72 6.77
C VAL A 39 23.17 23.59 7.35
N THR A 40 22.38 23.91 8.37
CA THR A 40 21.37 23.00 8.91
C THR A 40 20.31 22.82 7.84
N SER A 41 20.43 21.75 7.07
CA SER A 41 19.36 21.26 6.20
C SER A 41 18.16 20.96 7.10
N SER A 42 17.21 21.90 7.12
CA SER A 42 15.98 21.79 7.88
C SER A 42 15.00 21.01 7.02
N ALA A 43 15.17 19.68 6.98
CA ALA A 43 14.09 18.83 6.52
C ALA A 43 12.88 19.08 7.44
N PRO A 44 11.67 19.30 6.89
CA PRO A 44 10.48 19.50 7.71
C PRO A 44 10.29 18.28 8.62
N ASP A 45 10.06 18.52 9.91
CA ASP A 45 9.67 17.49 10.85
C ASP A 45 8.32 16.93 10.41
N ILE A 46 8.27 15.62 10.16
CA ILE A 46 7.06 14.95 9.69
C ILE A 46 6.26 14.55 10.92
N ASP A 47 5.17 15.28 11.18
CA ASP A 47 4.20 14.88 12.21
C ASP A 47 3.49 13.58 11.79
N HIS A 48 4.06 12.47 12.24
CA HIS A 48 3.57 11.14 11.90
C HIS A 48 2.18 10.88 12.49
N GLU A 49 1.93 11.34 13.71
CA GLU A 49 0.66 11.13 14.41
C GLU A 49 -0.48 11.87 13.69
N ALA A 50 -0.26 13.13 13.32
CA ALA A 50 -1.25 13.89 12.55
C ALA A 50 -1.54 13.24 11.19
N ARG A 51 -0.52 12.69 10.53
CA ARG A 51 -0.71 11.96 9.26
C ARG A 51 -1.55 10.71 9.44
N VAL A 52 -1.26 9.87 10.44
CA VAL A 52 -2.02 8.65 10.72
C VAL A 52 -3.48 8.99 11.04
N LYS A 53 -3.71 10.00 11.88
CA LYS A 53 -5.06 10.46 12.23
C LYS A 53 -5.83 10.99 11.01
N ALA A 54 -5.19 11.80 10.17
CA ALA A 54 -5.82 12.34 8.97
C ALA A 54 -6.20 11.22 7.98
N ALA A 55 -5.33 10.23 7.84
CA ALA A 55 -5.54 9.13 6.92
C ALA A 55 -6.62 8.16 7.42
N LYS A 56 -6.67 7.88 8.72
CA LYS A 56 -7.80 7.18 9.35
C LYS A 56 -9.12 7.92 9.12
N ALA A 57 -9.15 9.25 9.30
CA ALA A 57 -10.36 10.03 9.04
C ALA A 57 -10.77 10.01 7.56
N ALA A 58 -9.82 9.95 6.63
CA ALA A 58 -10.10 9.78 5.21
C ALA A 58 -10.71 8.41 4.91
N HIS A 59 -10.15 7.36 5.49
CA HIS A 59 -10.67 6.00 5.44
C HIS A 59 -12.10 5.92 5.98
N ASP A 60 -12.36 6.48 7.18
CA ASP A 60 -13.68 6.47 7.83
C ASP A 60 -14.76 7.15 6.97
N ARG A 61 -14.40 8.24 6.25
CA ARG A 61 -15.31 8.89 5.29
C ARG A 61 -15.63 8.02 4.09
N LYS A 62 -14.64 7.25 3.60
CA LYS A 62 -14.79 6.36 2.45
C LYS A 62 -15.55 5.08 2.79
N PHE A 63 -15.40 4.58 4.01
CA PHE A 63 -15.95 3.31 4.48
C PHE A 63 -16.71 3.46 5.81
N PRO A 64 -17.83 4.20 5.83
CA PRO A 64 -18.55 4.52 7.07
C PRO A 64 -19.08 3.27 7.81
N GLU A 65 -19.48 2.23 7.09
CA GLU A 65 -19.91 0.97 7.71
C GLU A 65 -18.77 0.24 8.43
N VAL A 66 -17.55 0.29 7.89
CA VAL A 66 -16.36 -0.28 8.54
C VAL A 66 -16.03 0.53 9.79
N ALA A 67 -16.05 1.87 9.68
CA ALA A 67 -15.83 2.77 10.81
C ALA A 67 -16.82 2.51 11.96
N LYS A 68 -18.10 2.29 11.64
CA LYS A 68 -19.14 1.97 12.61
C LYS A 68 -18.90 0.65 13.33
N VAL A 69 -18.50 -0.39 12.60
CA VAL A 69 -18.18 -1.71 13.19
C VAL A 69 -16.97 -1.66 14.11
N CYS A 70 -15.99 -0.80 13.80
CA CYS A 70 -14.73 -0.70 14.54
C CYS A 70 -14.64 0.52 15.48
N ALA A 71 -15.75 1.21 15.76
CA ALA A 71 -15.74 2.42 16.57
C ALA A 71 -15.19 2.19 17.99
N ASP A 72 -15.46 1.01 18.55
CA ASP A 72 -15.04 0.61 19.90
C ASP A 72 -13.79 -0.28 19.91
N ALA A 73 -13.15 -0.48 18.75
CA ALA A 73 -11.92 -1.26 18.69
C ALA A 73 -10.82 -0.54 19.49
N PRO A 74 -10.15 -1.22 20.44
CA PRO A 74 -9.11 -0.58 21.22
C PRO A 74 -7.97 -0.16 20.29
N ALA A 75 -7.49 1.08 20.42
CA ALA A 75 -6.33 1.57 19.65
C ALA A 75 -5.00 0.94 20.10
N LYS A 76 -5.03 0.06 21.10
CA LYS A 76 -3.82 -0.54 21.68
C LYS A 76 -3.34 -1.67 20.77
N PRO A 77 -2.02 -1.86 20.61
CA PRO A 77 -1.50 -3.08 19.99
C PRO A 77 -2.10 -4.30 20.71
N SER A 78 -2.50 -5.32 19.94
CA SER A 78 -2.78 -6.64 20.51
C SER A 78 -1.63 -7.04 21.44
N GLU A 79 -1.93 -7.74 22.53
CA GLU A 79 -0.92 -8.26 23.46
C GLU A 79 0.28 -8.84 22.70
N GLU A 80 1.49 -8.60 23.20
CA GLU A 80 2.68 -9.28 22.67
C GLU A 80 2.41 -10.78 22.71
N PRO A 81 2.43 -11.49 21.56
CA PRO A 81 2.51 -12.94 21.63
C PRO A 81 3.76 -13.27 22.42
N SER A 82 3.69 -14.31 23.25
CA SER A 82 4.88 -14.89 23.87
C SER A 82 5.98 -15.00 22.82
N PRO A 83 7.25 -14.67 23.16
CA PRO A 83 8.34 -14.79 22.20
C PRO A 83 8.23 -16.12 21.49
N ILE A 84 8.11 -16.09 20.16
CA ILE A 84 8.17 -17.33 19.38
C ILE A 84 9.57 -17.86 19.66
N GLU A 85 9.63 -18.91 20.47
CA GLU A 85 10.88 -19.48 20.91
C GLU A 85 11.64 -19.88 19.65
N SER A 86 12.79 -19.24 19.41
CA SER A 86 13.61 -19.55 18.25
C SER A 86 13.86 -21.07 18.25
N PRO A 87 13.67 -21.77 17.12
CA PRO A 87 13.91 -23.19 17.07
C PRO A 87 15.31 -23.51 17.62
N THR A 88 15.37 -24.41 18.61
CA THR A 88 16.64 -24.80 19.25
C THR A 88 17.47 -25.69 18.33
N ASP A 89 16.82 -26.38 17.40
CA ASP A 89 17.47 -27.12 16.33
C ASP A 89 18.21 -26.16 15.36
N PRO A 90 19.53 -26.34 15.14
CA PRO A 90 20.31 -25.45 14.28
C PRO A 90 19.82 -25.36 12.84
N TRP A 91 19.22 -26.43 12.29
CA TRP A 91 18.68 -26.43 10.95
C TRP A 91 17.39 -25.63 10.88
N ALA A 92 16.44 -25.87 11.78
CA ALA A 92 15.20 -25.11 11.89
C ALA A 92 15.44 -23.62 12.12
N ARG A 93 16.47 -23.26 12.90
CA ARG A 93 16.87 -21.86 13.09
C ARG A 93 17.36 -21.20 11.79
N ARG A 94 18.22 -21.88 11.01
CA ARG A 94 18.64 -21.39 9.69
C ARG A 94 17.48 -21.23 8.72
N VAL A 95 16.55 -22.19 8.73
CA VAL A 95 15.33 -22.11 7.91
C VAL A 95 14.46 -20.91 8.32
N ALA A 96 14.32 -20.65 9.62
CA ALA A 96 13.58 -19.49 10.12
C ALA A 96 14.25 -18.16 9.75
N GLU A 97 15.58 -18.06 9.91
CA GLU A 97 16.38 -16.91 9.47
C GLU A 97 16.22 -16.67 7.97
N ASN A 98 16.29 -17.73 7.15
CA ASN A 98 16.12 -17.64 5.71
C ASN A 98 14.71 -17.24 5.28
N HIS A 99 13.67 -17.48 6.10
CA HIS A 99 12.29 -17.09 5.81
C HIS A 99 11.87 -15.78 6.48
N ALA A 100 12.80 -15.03 7.08
CA ALA A 100 12.49 -13.74 7.72
C ALA A 100 11.83 -12.74 6.75
N TYR A 101 12.13 -12.82 5.45
CA TYR A 101 11.50 -11.99 4.41
C TYR A 101 9.98 -12.18 4.31
N LYS A 102 9.44 -13.32 4.77
CA LYS A 102 7.98 -13.60 4.80
C LYS A 102 7.28 -13.03 6.03
N GLN A 103 8.01 -12.41 6.96
CA GLN A 103 7.41 -11.84 8.15
C GLN A 103 6.55 -10.64 7.78
N GLN A 104 5.46 -10.48 8.52
CA GLN A 104 4.52 -9.37 8.38
C GLN A 104 4.66 -8.43 9.57
N VAL A 105 4.52 -7.14 9.33
CA VAL A 105 4.38 -6.12 10.38
C VAL A 105 3.14 -6.46 11.22
N ARG A 106 3.25 -6.28 12.52
CA ARG A 106 2.12 -6.52 13.42
C ARG A 106 1.02 -5.49 13.21
N MET A 107 -0.23 -5.95 13.23
CA MET A 107 -1.40 -5.07 13.28
C MET A 107 -1.77 -4.77 14.74
N ASP A 108 -2.11 -3.52 15.03
CA ASP A 108 -2.85 -3.19 16.25
C ASP A 108 -4.33 -3.63 16.13
N ALA A 109 -5.10 -3.48 17.21
CA ALA A 109 -6.48 -3.96 17.24
C ALA A 109 -7.44 -3.14 16.36
N ASP A 110 -7.19 -1.84 16.12
CA ASP A 110 -7.98 -1.03 15.16
C ASP A 110 -7.72 -1.50 13.72
N ALA A 111 -6.45 -1.66 13.34
CA ALA A 111 -6.04 -2.18 12.05
C ALA A 111 -6.62 -3.59 11.82
N ARG A 112 -6.52 -4.48 12.81
CA ARG A 112 -7.10 -5.84 12.72
C ARG A 112 -8.62 -5.79 12.51
N CYS A 113 -9.34 -5.00 13.31
CA CYS A 113 -10.79 -4.87 13.16
C CYS A 113 -11.18 -4.39 11.76
N ARG A 114 -10.52 -3.33 11.27
CA ARG A 114 -10.76 -2.77 9.93
C ARG A 114 -10.47 -3.78 8.85
N GLY A 115 -9.33 -4.44 8.92
CA GLY A 115 -8.94 -5.51 8.00
C GLY A 115 -9.99 -6.61 7.91
N ASP A 116 -10.38 -7.17 9.06
CA ASP A 116 -11.39 -8.23 9.12
C ASP A 116 -12.77 -7.75 8.62
N ALA A 117 -13.15 -6.50 8.90
CA ALA A 117 -14.39 -5.91 8.39
C ALA A 117 -14.37 -5.73 6.87
N HIS A 118 -13.23 -5.32 6.30
CA HIS A 118 -13.04 -5.26 4.85
C HIS A 118 -13.06 -6.65 4.22
N ALA A 119 -12.38 -7.64 4.80
CA ALA A 119 -12.39 -9.02 4.31
C ALA A 119 -13.83 -9.58 4.24
N ARG A 120 -14.64 -9.38 5.29
CA ARG A 120 -16.07 -9.76 5.28
C ARG A 120 -16.88 -9.05 4.20
N ARG A 121 -16.68 -7.74 4.05
CA ARG A 121 -17.34 -6.93 3.01
C ARG A 121 -16.99 -7.42 1.61
N ILE A 122 -15.72 -7.76 1.38
CA ILE A 122 -15.26 -8.28 0.09
C ILE A 122 -15.85 -9.65 -0.16
N ASN A 123 -15.79 -10.57 0.81
CA ASN A 123 -16.35 -11.91 0.67
C ASN A 123 -17.83 -11.85 0.24
N ALA A 124 -18.64 -11.05 0.93
CA ALA A 124 -20.05 -10.85 0.57
C ALA A 124 -20.25 -10.23 -0.83
N GLY A 125 -19.32 -9.37 -1.28
CA GLY A 125 -19.39 -8.75 -2.60
C GLY A 125 -18.80 -9.59 -3.74
N LEU A 126 -18.16 -10.72 -3.43
CA LEU A 126 -17.60 -11.67 -4.40
C LEU A 126 -18.49 -12.90 -4.63
N GLU A 127 -19.68 -12.95 -4.04
CA GLU A 127 -20.64 -14.02 -4.32
C GLU A 127 -20.94 -14.13 -5.83
N GLY A 128 -20.76 -15.33 -6.39
CA GLY A 128 -20.95 -15.59 -7.82
C GLY A 128 -19.86 -15.03 -8.75
N VAL A 129 -18.73 -14.58 -8.22
CA VAL A 129 -17.59 -14.09 -9.01
C VAL A 129 -16.58 -15.23 -9.24
N HIS A 130 -16.24 -15.50 -10.50
CA HIS A 130 -15.41 -16.67 -10.86
C HIS A 130 -14.24 -16.37 -11.80
N ASP A 131 -14.13 -15.15 -12.31
CA ASP A 131 -13.06 -14.77 -13.25
C ASP A 131 -12.42 -13.43 -12.87
N GLU A 132 -11.18 -13.21 -13.35
CA GLU A 132 -10.40 -12.01 -13.04
C GLU A 132 -11.11 -10.70 -13.44
N LYS A 133 -11.82 -10.68 -14.58
CA LYS A 133 -12.48 -9.47 -15.06
C LYS A 133 -13.66 -9.13 -14.13
N ALA A 134 -14.45 -10.13 -13.76
CA ALA A 134 -15.53 -10.01 -12.80
C ALA A 134 -15.00 -9.61 -11.42
N LEU A 135 -13.85 -10.16 -10.98
CA LEU A 135 -13.16 -9.79 -9.74
C LEU A 135 -12.81 -8.31 -9.68
N ARG A 136 -12.07 -7.80 -10.68
CA ARG A 136 -11.70 -6.38 -10.75
C ARG A 136 -12.93 -5.48 -10.73
N SER A 137 -13.98 -5.88 -11.48
CA SER A 137 -15.23 -5.13 -11.51
C SER A 137 -15.96 -5.13 -10.16
N ALA A 138 -16.01 -6.27 -9.47
CA ALA A 138 -16.64 -6.40 -8.16
C ALA A 138 -15.91 -5.58 -7.10
N LEU A 139 -14.58 -5.67 -7.03
CA LEU A 139 -13.76 -4.87 -6.12
C LEU A 139 -13.91 -3.37 -6.39
N GLY A 140 -13.95 -2.97 -7.67
CA GLY A 140 -14.23 -1.59 -8.07
C GLY A 140 -15.56 -1.06 -7.53
N ARG A 141 -16.65 -1.84 -7.67
CA ARG A 141 -17.98 -1.48 -7.13
C ARG A 141 -17.99 -1.36 -5.60
N LEU A 142 -17.13 -2.11 -4.91
CA LEU A 142 -16.99 -2.04 -3.45
C LEU A 142 -16.19 -0.83 -2.96
N GLY A 143 -15.54 -0.09 -3.87
CA GLY A 143 -14.75 1.10 -3.58
C GLY A 143 -13.24 0.88 -3.56
N TYR A 144 -12.75 -0.26 -4.06
CA TYR A 144 -11.33 -0.57 -4.24
C TYR A 144 -10.94 -0.36 -5.70
N PRO A 145 -10.30 0.77 -6.04
CA PRO A 145 -10.01 1.10 -7.43
C PRO A 145 -9.08 0.07 -8.08
N PRO A 146 -9.30 -0.29 -9.35
CA PRO A 146 -8.54 -1.35 -10.02
C PRO A 146 -7.02 -1.06 -10.08
N GLU A 147 -6.61 0.19 -10.06
CA GLU A 147 -5.21 0.63 -10.01
C GLU A 147 -4.53 0.35 -8.66
N THR A 148 -5.30 0.10 -7.61
CA THR A 148 -4.79 -0.23 -6.26
C THR A 148 -4.77 -1.73 -5.98
N VAL A 149 -5.39 -2.53 -6.86
CA VAL A 149 -5.53 -3.98 -6.70
C VAL A 149 -4.58 -4.72 -7.62
N ASP A 150 -3.63 -5.44 -7.04
CA ASP A 150 -2.84 -6.43 -7.77
C ASP A 150 -3.64 -7.72 -7.88
N VAL A 151 -4.00 -8.12 -9.09
CA VAL A 151 -4.67 -9.39 -9.39
C VAL A 151 -3.67 -10.28 -10.12
N TYR A 152 -3.56 -11.52 -9.69
CA TYR A 152 -2.58 -12.46 -10.19
C TYR A 152 -3.10 -13.89 -10.22
N GLU A 153 -2.54 -14.69 -11.13
CA GLU A 153 -2.83 -16.12 -11.20
C GLU A 153 -2.13 -16.88 -10.06
N THR A 154 -2.87 -17.73 -9.35
CA THR A 154 -2.33 -18.69 -8.37
C THR A 154 -2.13 -20.10 -8.95
N GLY A 155 -2.60 -20.32 -10.18
CA GLY A 155 -2.64 -21.63 -10.84
C GLY A 155 -3.91 -22.45 -10.51
N ALA A 156 -4.62 -22.13 -9.43
CA ALA A 156 -5.90 -22.75 -9.07
C ALA A 156 -7.10 -21.81 -9.29
N ALA A 157 -6.94 -20.53 -8.92
CA ALA A 157 -7.94 -19.49 -9.08
C ALA A 157 -7.28 -18.10 -9.13
N PRO A 158 -7.98 -17.05 -9.63
CA PRO A 158 -7.47 -15.68 -9.53
C PRO A 158 -7.26 -15.27 -8.06
N GLY A 159 -6.04 -14.85 -7.75
CA GLY A 159 -5.67 -14.24 -6.47
C GLY A 159 -5.65 -12.71 -6.58
N PHE A 160 -5.82 -12.03 -5.47
CA PHE A 160 -5.69 -10.58 -5.40
C PHE A 160 -5.05 -10.14 -4.10
N THR A 161 -4.38 -8.99 -4.14
CA THR A 161 -3.84 -8.34 -2.96
C THR A 161 -3.83 -6.83 -3.11
N PHE A 162 -4.05 -6.11 -2.02
CA PHE A 162 -3.95 -4.65 -1.97
C PHE A 162 -3.83 -4.13 -0.54
N SER A 163 -3.30 -2.93 -0.39
CA SER A 163 -3.38 -2.18 0.86
C SER A 163 -4.71 -1.46 0.94
N ILE A 164 -5.41 -1.57 2.07
CA ILE A 164 -6.62 -0.79 2.30
C ILE A 164 -6.25 0.71 2.25
N PRO A 165 -6.96 1.52 1.45
CA PRO A 165 -6.62 2.92 1.24
C PRO A 165 -6.45 3.73 2.53
N ASP A 166 -5.55 4.70 2.45
CA ASP A 166 -5.27 5.74 3.45
C ASP A 166 -4.63 5.27 4.76
N ALA A 167 -4.94 4.10 5.33
CA ALA A 167 -4.32 3.73 6.61
C ALA A 167 -4.40 2.24 6.96
N GLY A 168 -4.87 1.38 6.06
CA GLY A 168 -5.30 0.05 6.47
C GLY A 168 -4.27 -1.05 6.22
N PRO A 169 -4.52 -2.22 6.83
CA PRO A 169 -3.72 -3.41 6.58
C PRO A 169 -3.84 -3.87 5.13
N CYS A 170 -3.04 -4.87 4.79
CA CYS A 170 -3.16 -5.59 3.54
C CYS A 170 -4.36 -6.53 3.56
N ILE A 171 -5.01 -6.66 2.40
CA ILE A 171 -5.96 -7.71 2.11
C ILE A 171 -5.33 -8.60 1.06
N THR A 172 -5.35 -9.91 1.29
CA THR A 172 -5.03 -10.91 0.28
C THR A 172 -6.18 -11.90 0.19
N GLY A 173 -6.51 -12.34 -1.01
CA GLY A 173 -7.52 -13.37 -1.19
C GLY A 173 -7.41 -14.13 -2.50
N THR A 174 -8.15 -15.23 -2.57
CA THR A 174 -8.22 -16.12 -3.73
C THR A 174 -9.68 -16.43 -4.03
N LEU A 175 -10.07 -16.41 -5.32
CA LEU A 175 -11.41 -16.74 -5.79
C LEU A 175 -11.68 -18.26 -5.81
N THR A 176 -11.60 -18.88 -4.65
CA THR A 176 -12.14 -20.21 -4.37
C THR A 176 -13.67 -20.15 -4.16
N ASP A 177 -14.32 -21.29 -3.97
CA ASP A 177 -15.74 -21.36 -3.56
C ASP A 177 -15.86 -22.03 -2.18
N PRO A 178 -16.08 -21.27 -1.09
CA PRO A 178 -16.18 -19.80 -1.02
C PRO A 178 -14.80 -19.13 -1.16
N ALA A 179 -14.79 -17.82 -1.43
CA ALA A 179 -13.55 -17.05 -1.54
C ALA A 179 -12.78 -17.04 -0.20
N GLU A 180 -11.49 -17.33 -0.25
CA GLU A 180 -10.59 -17.25 0.89
C GLU A 180 -9.97 -15.85 0.93
N ILE A 181 -10.19 -15.11 2.01
CA ILE A 181 -9.75 -13.71 2.14
C ILE A 181 -9.25 -13.48 3.55
N GLU A 182 -8.07 -12.89 3.67
CA GLU A 182 -7.45 -12.55 4.94
C GLU A 182 -6.97 -11.10 4.97
N ALA A 183 -6.96 -10.54 6.18
CA ALA A 183 -6.31 -9.29 6.48
C ALA A 183 -5.01 -9.53 7.25
N HIS A 184 -3.95 -8.85 6.83
CA HIS A 184 -2.62 -9.01 7.40
C HIS A 184 -1.82 -7.71 7.35
N GLY A 185 -0.75 -7.61 8.13
CA GLY A 185 0.16 -6.46 8.02
C GLY A 185 1.01 -6.53 6.75
N HIS A 186 1.62 -5.42 6.38
CA HIS A 186 2.58 -5.39 5.28
C HIS A 186 3.73 -6.37 5.53
N TYR A 187 4.27 -6.99 4.47
CA TYR A 187 5.50 -7.75 4.60
C TYR A 187 6.66 -6.82 5.00
N VAL A 188 7.62 -7.33 5.78
CA VAL A 188 8.78 -6.53 6.24
C VAL A 188 9.64 -6.01 5.09
N GLU A 189 9.71 -6.77 3.99
CA GLU A 189 10.34 -6.36 2.73
C GLU A 189 9.49 -5.35 1.93
N GLY A 190 8.29 -5.05 2.40
CA GLY A 190 7.38 -4.08 1.83
C GLY A 190 6.23 -4.71 1.02
N GLY A 191 5.12 -3.98 0.95
CA GLY A 191 3.95 -4.36 0.16
C GLY A 191 3.03 -5.37 0.82
N CYS A 192 2.02 -5.79 0.05
CA CYS A 192 0.96 -6.71 0.49
C CYS A 192 1.06 -8.10 -0.14
N ARG A 193 1.82 -8.22 -1.23
CA ARG A 193 2.04 -9.51 -1.87
C ARG A 193 3.13 -10.27 -1.13
N GLU A 194 2.92 -11.56 -0.88
CA GLU A 194 3.98 -12.39 -0.30
C GLU A 194 5.22 -12.35 -1.22
N PRO A 195 6.37 -11.90 -0.69
CA PRO A 195 7.62 -11.89 -1.44
C PRO A 195 8.00 -13.31 -1.88
N LYS A 196 8.46 -13.44 -3.12
CA LYS A 196 8.94 -14.71 -3.68
C LYS A 196 10.46 -14.82 -3.54
N GLY A 197 10.94 -15.80 -2.77
CA GLY A 197 12.36 -16.16 -2.68
C GLY A 197 13.05 -15.74 -1.38
N GLY A 198 14.08 -16.48 -0.98
CA GLY A 198 15.08 -16.11 0.04
C GLY A 198 16.46 -16.13 -0.61
N HIS A 199 17.34 -15.22 -0.20
CA HIS A 199 18.69 -15.07 -0.75
C HIS A 199 19.57 -16.32 -0.60
#